data_AF-A0A931XKV9-F1
#
_entry.id   AF-A0A931XKV9-F1
#
_cell.length_a   1.000
_cell.length_b   1.000
_cell.length_c   1.000
_cell.angle_alpha   90.00
_cell.angle_beta   90.00
_cell.angle_gamma   90.00
#
_symmetry.space_group_name_H-M   'P 1'
#
loop_
_entity.id
_entity.type
_entity.pdbx_description
1 polymer ?
#
loop_
_entity_poly.entity_id
_entity_poly.type
_entity_poly.pdbx_seq_one_letter_code
_entity_poly.pdbx_strand_id
1 'polypeptide(L)'
;MFTSIYINGSTTMATQDEMNALVIGDTIRMVVVGNDPTLVGAKFVVSIDGADVSAGGFLVTNYITPIGENGILYFYYDYPITQAGGYAIEGYVNATPPAVTSAPQP
;
A
#
# COMPACT_ATOMS: atom_id res chain seq x y z
N MET A 1 6.05 11.60 5.30
CA MET A 1 5.32 10.40 4.84
C MET A 1 6.34 9.30 4.59
N PHE A 2 6.07 8.08 5.03
CA PHE A 2 6.96 6.94 4.83
C PHE A 2 6.13 5.72 4.43
N THR A 3 6.66 4.94 3.48
CA THR A 3 6.10 3.66 3.06
C THR A 3 6.97 2.55 3.63
N SER A 4 6.40 1.75 4.53
CA SER A 4 7.01 0.52 5.04
C SER A 4 6.49 -0.67 4.26
N ILE A 5 7.35 -1.62 3.95
CA ILE A 5 6.99 -2.87 3.29
C ILE A 5 7.33 -4.02 4.23
N TYR A 6 6.46 -5.00 4.36
CA TYR A 6 6.65 -6.20 5.17
C TYR A 6 6.27 -7.43 4.33
N ILE A 7 6.97 -8.55 4.49
CA ILE A 7 6.74 -9.75 3.69
C ILE A 7 6.25 -10.88 4.60
N ASN A 8 5.25 -11.64 4.16
CA ASN A 8 4.74 -12.86 4.81
C ASN A 8 4.35 -12.67 6.29
N GLY A 9 3.77 -11.51 6.63
CA GLY A 9 3.36 -11.20 7.99
C GLY A 9 4.50 -10.82 8.94
N SER A 10 5.71 -10.59 8.41
CA SER A 10 6.83 -10.05 9.19
C SER A 10 6.48 -8.70 9.82
N THR A 11 7.06 -8.42 10.99
CA THR A 11 6.97 -7.12 11.66
C THR A 11 8.20 -6.25 11.43
N THR A 12 9.20 -6.76 10.71
CA THR A 12 10.40 -6.02 10.30
C THR A 12 10.26 -5.58 8.85
N MET A 13 10.73 -4.37 8.58
CA MET A 13 10.74 -3.85 7.22
C MET A 13 11.54 -4.76 6.28
N ALA A 14 10.97 -5.05 5.13
CA ALA A 14 11.61 -5.76 4.05
C ALA A 14 12.79 -4.96 3.51
N THR A 15 13.92 -5.64 3.34
CA THR A 15 15.10 -5.14 2.65
C THR A 15 14.94 -5.26 1.14
N GLN A 16 15.78 -4.57 0.38
CA GLN A 16 15.80 -4.70 -1.09
C GLN A 16 16.11 -6.13 -1.54
N ASP A 17 16.95 -6.86 -0.80
CA ASP A 17 17.29 -8.26 -1.11
C ASP A 17 16.09 -9.18 -0.89
N GLU A 18 15.32 -8.99 0.19
CA GLU A 18 14.08 -9.75 0.42
C GLU A 18 13.01 -9.43 -0.64
N MET A 19 12.92 -8.16 -1.07
CA MET A 19 12.06 -7.75 -2.18
C MET A 19 12.48 -8.40 -3.51
N ASN A 20 13.79 -8.55 -3.75
CA ASN A 20 14.30 -9.22 -4.95
C ASN A 20 14.14 -10.76 -4.89
N ALA A 21 13.93 -11.32 -3.69
CA ALA A 21 13.80 -12.76 -3.45
C ALA A 21 12.33 -13.24 -3.39
N LEU A 22 11.37 -12.36 -3.66
CA LEU A 22 9.95 -12.68 -3.63
C LEU A 22 9.59 -13.80 -4.61
N VAL A 23 8.72 -14.70 -4.16
CA VAL A 23 8.20 -15.82 -4.97
C VAL A 23 6.68 -15.83 -4.98
N ILE A 24 6.12 -16.48 -6.00
CA ILE A 24 4.67 -16.69 -6.10
C ILE A 24 4.16 -17.42 -4.86
N GLY A 25 3.13 -16.87 -4.23
CA GLY A 25 2.59 -17.35 -2.96
C GLY A 25 2.98 -16.50 -1.75
N ASP A 26 4.01 -15.65 -1.87
CA ASP A 26 4.30 -14.65 -0.83
C ASP A 26 3.20 -13.59 -0.76
N THR A 27 3.12 -12.91 0.37
CA THR A 27 2.24 -11.74 0.56
C THR A 27 3.05 -10.56 1.04
N ILE A 28 2.91 -9.43 0.34
CA ILE A 28 3.51 -8.16 0.74
C ILE A 28 2.46 -7.34 1.48
N ARG A 29 2.73 -6.98 2.72
CA ARG A 29 2.01 -5.95 3.44
C ARG A 29 2.68 -4.60 3.22
N MET A 30 1.99 -3.73 2.52
CA MET A 30 2.41 -2.34 2.31
C MET A 30 1.75 -1.48 3.38
N VAL A 31 2.51 -0.59 4.01
CA VAL A 31 2.00 0.31 5.05
C VAL A 31 2.47 1.72 4.75
N VAL A 32 1.54 2.66 4.78
CA VAL A 32 1.83 4.09 4.67
C VAL A 32 1.44 4.77 5.97
N VAL A 33 2.35 5.60 6.46
CA VAL A 33 2.15 6.38 7.69
C VAL A 33 2.00 7.86 7.35
N GLY A 34 0.88 8.42 7.78
CA GLY A 34 0.59 9.84 7.73
C GLY A 34 0.32 10.40 9.12
N ASN A 35 0.56 11.70 9.32
CA ASN A 35 0.37 12.38 10.61
C ASN A 35 -0.56 13.59 10.49
N ASP A 36 -1.38 13.61 9.45
CA ASP A 36 -2.33 14.69 9.17
C ASP A 36 -3.76 14.16 9.39
N PRO A 37 -4.57 14.82 10.24
CA PRO A 37 -5.94 14.39 10.53
C PRO A 37 -6.90 14.52 9.33
N THR A 38 -6.50 15.21 8.27
CA THR A 38 -7.29 15.34 7.03
C THR A 38 -7.09 14.15 6.07
N LEU A 39 -6.19 13.21 6.39
CA LEU A 39 -5.98 12.03 5.56
C LEU A 39 -7.18 11.10 5.65
N VAL A 40 -7.69 10.73 4.49
CA VAL A 40 -8.88 9.88 4.33
C VAL A 40 -8.56 8.54 3.68
N GLY A 41 -7.31 8.33 3.27
CA GLY A 41 -6.86 7.08 2.69
C GLY A 41 -5.39 7.11 2.28
N ALA A 42 -4.97 6.00 1.69
CA ALA A 42 -3.71 5.87 0.97
C ALA A 42 -3.94 5.19 -0.38
N LYS A 43 -2.97 5.36 -1.27
CA LYS A 43 -2.89 4.70 -2.57
C LYS A 43 -1.55 3.98 -2.67
N PHE A 44 -1.58 2.71 -3.05
CA PHE A 44 -0.38 1.90 -3.28
C PHE A 44 -0.29 1.56 -4.76
N VAL A 45 0.81 1.93 -5.41
CA VAL A 45 1.11 1.56 -6.79
C VAL A 45 2.13 0.44 -6.76
N VAL A 46 1.82 -0.65 -7.46
CA VAL A 46 2.69 -1.83 -7.56
C VAL A 46 3.14 -1.96 -9.00
N SER A 47 4.46 -1.98 -9.21
CA SER A 47 5.07 -2.23 -10.51
C SER A 47 5.86 -3.53 -10.48
N ILE A 48 5.78 -4.30 -11.55
CA ILE A 48 6.57 -5.51 -11.78
C ILE A 48 7.43 -5.28 -13.03
N ASP A 49 8.75 -5.39 -12.90
CA ASP A 49 9.71 -5.15 -13.97
C ASP A 49 9.50 -3.79 -14.70
N GLY A 50 9.06 -2.79 -13.94
CA GLY A 50 8.76 -1.44 -14.43
C GLY A 50 7.38 -1.23 -15.05
N ALA A 51 6.53 -2.27 -15.12
CA ALA A 51 5.14 -2.15 -15.56
C ALA A 51 4.20 -2.05 -14.35
N ASP A 52 3.32 -1.03 -14.34
CA ASP A 52 2.27 -0.90 -13.32
C ASP A 52 1.24 -2.02 -13.47
N VAL A 53 1.14 -2.88 -12.44
CA VAL A 53 0.16 -3.98 -12.36
C VAL A 53 -1.04 -3.63 -11.49
N SER A 54 -0.97 -2.51 -10.78
CA SER A 54 -2.03 -2.00 -9.92
C SER A 54 -3.06 -1.13 -10.65
N ALA A 55 -2.90 -0.94 -11.96
CA ALA A 55 -3.79 -0.16 -12.82
C ALA A 55 -4.09 1.25 -12.28
N GLY A 56 -3.05 1.96 -11.84
CA GLY A 56 -3.14 3.30 -11.25
C GLY A 56 -3.21 3.34 -9.72
N GLY A 57 -3.27 2.18 -9.07
CA GLY A 57 -3.04 1.99 -7.64
C GLY A 57 -4.22 1.42 -6.85
N PHE A 58 -3.92 0.68 -5.79
CA PHE A 58 -4.89 0.18 -4.83
C PHE A 58 -5.22 1.26 -3.80
N LEU A 59 -6.49 1.65 -3.76
CA LEU A 59 -7.00 2.63 -2.79
C LEU A 59 -7.37 1.93 -1.48
N VAL A 60 -6.85 2.46 -0.38
CA VAL A 60 -7.14 1.99 0.97
C VAL A 60 -7.72 3.14 1.78
N THR A 61 -8.91 2.93 2.31
CA THR A 61 -9.58 3.85 3.24
C THR A 61 -9.70 3.27 4.65
N ASN A 62 -9.35 1.99 4.82
CA ASN A 62 -9.35 1.31 6.11
C ASN A 62 -8.10 1.70 6.91
N TYR A 63 -8.32 2.28 8.09
CA TYR A 63 -7.31 2.57 9.09
C TYR A 63 -7.23 1.42 10.09
N ILE A 64 -6.02 1.03 10.51
CA ILE A 64 -5.86 0.25 11.75
C ILE A 64 -5.73 1.24 12.90
N THR A 65 -6.73 1.33 13.76
CA THR A 65 -6.62 2.01 15.06
C THR A 65 -5.74 1.17 16.01
N PRO A 66 -4.99 1.79 16.94
CA PRO A 66 -5.43 2.91 17.74
C PRO A 66 -5.03 4.25 17.13
N ILE A 67 -5.84 5.28 17.37
CA ILE A 67 -5.39 6.65 17.26
C ILE A 67 -4.25 6.74 18.27
N GLY A 68 -3.01 6.57 17.81
CA GLY A 68 -1.85 6.80 18.65
C GLY A 68 -1.93 8.23 19.18
N GLU A 69 -1.47 8.45 20.41
CA GLU A 69 -1.21 9.80 20.91
C GLU A 69 -0.47 10.56 19.79
N ASN A 70 -1.01 11.69 19.32
CA ASN A 70 -0.50 12.57 18.26
C ASN A 70 -1.03 12.43 16.82
N GLY A 71 -2.16 11.76 16.56
CA GLY A 71 -2.86 11.90 15.26
C GLY A 71 -2.17 11.22 14.07
N ILE A 72 -1.45 10.13 14.33
CA ILE A 72 -0.81 9.30 13.31
C ILE A 72 -1.82 8.28 12.77
N LEU A 73 -1.92 8.18 11.45
CA LEU A 73 -2.78 7.26 10.70
C LEU A 73 -1.94 6.24 9.94
N TYR A 74 -2.32 4.97 10.06
CA TYR A 74 -1.69 3.84 9.39
C TYR A 74 -2.66 3.24 8.38
N PHE A 75 -2.28 3.29 7.10
CA PHE A 75 -3.00 2.66 6.00
C PHE A 75 -2.21 1.45 5.52
N TYR A 76 -2.89 0.33 5.29
CA TYR A 76 -2.21 -0.90 4.88
C TYR A 76 -2.97 -1.62 3.76
N TYR A 77 -2.21 -2.30 2.91
CA TYR A 77 -2.73 -3.18 1.87
C TYR A 77 -1.88 -4.44 1.80
N ASP A 78 -2.54 -5.59 1.88
CA ASP A 78 -1.93 -6.89 1.68
C ASP A 78 -2.04 -7.26 0.18
N TYR A 79 -0.90 -7.25 -0.52
CA TYR A 79 -0.80 -7.63 -1.92
C TYR A 79 -0.25 -9.06 -2.05
N PRO A 80 -1.05 -10.03 -2.54
CA PRO A 80 -0.57 -11.37 -2.81
C PRO A 80 0.29 -11.40 -4.08
N ILE A 81 1.43 -12.08 -4.00
CA ILE A 81 2.34 -12.27 -5.13
C ILE A 81 1.80 -13.39 -6.03
N THR A 82 1.27 -12.99 -7.18
CA THR A 82 0.67 -13.87 -8.19
C THR A 82 1.51 -14.02 -9.46
N GLN A 83 2.58 -13.23 -9.58
CA GLN A 83 3.49 -13.20 -10.72
C GLN A 83 4.94 -13.20 -10.21
N ALA A 84 5.89 -13.65 -11.02
CA ALA A 84 7.32 -13.48 -10.72
C ALA A 84 7.86 -12.21 -11.39
N GLY A 85 8.81 -11.53 -10.76
CA GLY A 85 9.48 -10.35 -11.33
C GLY A 85 10.04 -9.43 -10.24
N GLY A 86 10.71 -8.36 -10.66
CA GLY A 86 11.22 -7.32 -9.77
C GLY A 86 10.10 -6.39 -9.30
N TYR A 87 9.77 -6.45 -8.02
CA TYR A 87 8.70 -5.64 -7.42
C TYR A 87 9.21 -4.26 -6.99
N ALA A 88 8.54 -3.22 -7.48
CA ALA A 88 8.68 -1.85 -6.99
C ALA A 88 7.33 -1.34 -6.47
N ILE A 89 7.34 -0.75 -5.27
CA ILE A 89 6.13 -0.34 -4.57
C ILE A 89 6.26 1.13 -4.17
N GLU A 90 5.24 1.90 -4.52
CA GLU A 90 5.10 3.30 -4.12
C GLU A 90 3.82 3.47 -3.31
N GLY A 91 3.91 4.25 -2.23
CA GLY A 91 2.78 4.57 -1.37
C GLY A 91 2.55 6.06 -1.33
N TYR A 92 1.29 6.49 -1.36
CA TYR A 92 0.86 7.89 -1.30
C TYR A 92 -0.29 8.04 -0.29
N VAL A 93 -0.27 9.07 0.57
CA VAL A 93 -1.44 9.41 1.40
C VAL A 93 -2.38 10.31 0.60
N ASN A 94 -3.67 10.09 0.73
CA ASN A 94 -4.71 10.92 0.11
C ASN A 94 -5.35 11.80 1.18
N ALA A 95 -5.23 13.13 1.01
CA ALA A 95 -5.95 14.13 1.80
C ALA A 95 -7.34 14.47 1.21
N THR A 96 -7.59 14.07 -0.04
CA THR A 96 -8.90 14.17 -0.69
C THR A 96 -9.50 12.77 -0.87
N PRO A 97 -10.80 12.57 -0.57
CA PRO A 97 -11.45 11.29 -0.84
C PRO A 97 -11.27 10.95 -2.31
N PRO A 98 -10.97 9.69 -2.68
CA PRO A 98 -11.00 9.31 -4.09
C PRO A 98 -12.37 9.67 -4.64
N ALA A 99 -12.40 10.41 -5.75
CA ALA A 99 -13.64 10.68 -6.44
C ALA A 99 -14.28 9.33 -6.75
N VAL A 100 -15.41 9.03 -6.10
CA VAL A 100 -16.28 7.97 -6.55
C VAL A 100 -16.68 8.35 -7.97
N THR A 101 -16.07 7.70 -8.97
CA THR A 101 -16.64 7.66 -10.30
C THR A 101 -17.88 6.82 -10.18
N SER A 102 -18.98 7.45 -9.78
CA SER A 102 -20.32 6.94 -10.03
C SER A 102 -20.40 6.73 -11.54
N ALA A 103 -20.22 5.50 -12.01
CA ALA A 103 -20.64 5.14 -13.36
C ALA A 103 -22.12 5.53 -13.49
N PRO A 104 -22.57 6.11 -14.61
CA PRO A 104 -23.98 6.40 -14.80
C PRO A 104 -24.73 5.07 -14.76
N GLN A 105 -25.59 4.88 -13.75
CA GLN A 105 -26.56 3.79 -13.76
C GLN A 105 -27.54 4.01 -14.93
N PRO A 106 -28.02 2.93 -15.58
CA PRO A 106 -28.68 2.95 -16.89
C PRO A 106 -30.00 3.73 -16.92
#